data_AF-A0AAJ1MDK5-F1
#
_entry.id   AF-A0AAJ1MDK5-F1
#
_cell.length_a   1.000
_cell.length_b   1.000
_cell.length_c   1.000
_cell.angle_alpha   90.00
_cell.angle_beta   90.00
_cell.angle_gamma   90.00
#
_symmetry.space_group_name_H-M   'P 1'
#
loop_
_entity.id
_entity.type
_entity.pdbx_description
1 polymer ?
#
loop_
_entity_poly.entity_id
_entity_poly.type
_entity_poly.pdbx_seq_one_letter_code
_entity_poly.pdbx_strand_id
1 'polypeptide(L)'
;MATQPTQGFLARVSGKTRQLFGLAVSAGAADAGKLVATGSDGRLDPSLLPAGIGANTIIAPASEAIGAGKFVNFHANAGALNVRLADNSNGRQADGFVKDAVASAANATVYPLDTTNSALTGLTPGSRYWLGTAGGVITAALDPTDTANANKVCQELGTAKSATELVTDDLGYVTL
;
A
#
# COMPACT_ATOMS: atom_id res chain seq x y z
N MET A 1 14.34 -6.33 -17.69
CA MET A 1 14.73 -5.46 -16.56
C MET A 1 16.16 -5.04 -16.77
N ALA A 2 16.41 -3.79 -17.14
CA ALA A 2 17.77 -3.28 -17.21
C ALA A 2 18.25 -3.05 -15.77
N THR A 3 19.21 -3.83 -15.30
CA THR A 3 20.02 -3.51 -14.13
C THR A 3 20.68 -2.17 -14.42
N GLN A 4 20.15 -1.09 -13.84
CA GLN A 4 20.80 0.21 -13.95
C GLN A 4 22.23 0.04 -13.40
N PRO A 5 23.29 0.43 -14.12
CA PRO A 5 24.63 0.36 -13.57
C PRO A 5 24.68 1.24 -12.32
N THR A 6 24.96 0.63 -11.17
CA THR A 6 25.04 1.36 -9.89
C THR A 6 26.04 2.49 -10.05
N GLN A 7 25.58 3.75 -9.98
CA GLN A 7 26.48 4.89 -10.08
C GLN A 7 27.41 4.89 -8.87
N GLY A 8 28.71 4.79 -9.13
CA GLY A 8 29.75 4.93 -8.11
C GLY A 8 30.26 6.35 -8.02
N PHE A 9 30.71 6.76 -6.84
CA PHE A 9 31.35 8.05 -6.59
C PHE A 9 32.83 7.86 -6.27
N LEU A 10 33.65 8.89 -6.56
CA LEU A 10 35.06 8.88 -6.19
C LEU A 10 35.23 9.41 -4.78
N ALA A 11 36.01 8.69 -3.97
CA ALA A 11 36.37 9.07 -2.61
C ALA A 11 37.87 8.87 -2.35
N ARG A 12 38.42 9.64 -1.42
CA ARG A 12 39.81 9.53 -0.95
C ARG A 12 39.83 8.56 0.23
N VAL A 13 40.44 7.38 0.06
CA VAL A 13 40.50 6.35 1.10
C VAL A 13 41.97 6.04 1.39
N SER A 14 42.41 6.33 2.63
CA SER A 14 43.81 6.15 3.06
C SER A 14 44.81 6.83 2.12
N GLY A 15 44.53 8.09 1.79
CA GLY A 15 45.15 8.66 0.61
C GLY A 15 44.38 8.15 -0.60
N LYS A 16 44.84 7.18 -1.37
CA LYS A 16 44.37 6.82 -2.74
C LYS A 16 42.90 7.14 -3.14
N THR A 17 42.72 7.71 -4.34
CA THR A 17 41.39 7.88 -4.96
C THR A 17 40.83 6.50 -5.30
N ARG A 18 39.62 6.20 -4.83
CA ARG A 18 38.91 4.94 -5.07
C ARG A 18 37.48 5.24 -5.49
N GLN A 19 36.92 4.36 -6.31
CA GLN A 19 35.48 4.35 -6.58
C GLN A 19 34.78 3.56 -5.47
N LEU A 20 33.74 4.15 -4.90
CA LEU A 20 32.84 3.54 -3.91
C LEU A 20 31.40 3.60 -4.44
N PHE A 21 30.52 2.79 -3.85
CA PHE A 21 29.09 2.80 -4.16
C PHE A 21 28.31 3.38 -2.99
N GLY A 22 27.18 4.01 -3.29
CA GLY A 22 26.26 4.50 -2.28
C GLY A 22 25.56 3.34 -1.56
N LEU A 23 25.15 3.60 -0.33
CA LEU A 23 24.45 2.67 0.54
C LEU A 23 22.95 2.69 0.20
N ALA A 24 22.39 1.55 -0.19
CA ALA A 24 20.98 1.42 -0.51
C ALA A 24 20.11 1.01 0.70
N VAL A 25 20.68 0.33 1.71
CA VAL A 25 20.00 -0.16 2.92
C VAL A 25 20.95 0.00 4.10
N SER A 26 20.49 0.52 5.24
CA SER A 26 21.32 0.69 6.43
C SER A 26 21.26 -0.50 7.40
N ALA A 27 22.43 -0.91 7.90
CA ALA A 27 22.67 -1.77 9.04
C ALA A 27 22.96 -0.97 10.34
N GLY A 28 22.63 0.33 10.38
CA GLY A 28 22.78 1.19 11.56
C GLY A 28 24.18 1.81 11.69
N ALA A 29 24.77 1.75 12.89
CA ALA A 29 25.97 2.52 13.23
C ALA A 29 27.19 2.27 12.31
N ALA A 30 27.31 1.07 11.72
CA ALA A 30 28.38 0.72 10.79
C ALA A 30 28.34 1.50 9.45
N ASP A 31 27.24 2.23 9.21
CA ASP A 31 27.01 3.00 8.00
C ASP A 31 27.17 4.51 8.18
N ALA A 32 27.55 4.96 9.38
CA ALA A 32 27.76 6.37 9.66
C ALA A 32 28.72 7.02 8.63
N GLY A 33 28.28 8.12 8.02
CA GLY A 33 29.06 8.90 7.05
C GLY A 33 29.09 8.36 5.62
N LYS A 34 28.38 7.26 5.31
CA LYS A 34 28.25 6.76 3.93
C LYS A 34 27.25 7.62 3.14
N LEU A 35 27.50 7.78 1.83
CA LEU A 35 26.54 8.41 0.92
C LEU A 35 25.38 7.45 0.63
N VAL A 36 24.16 7.97 0.69
CA VAL A 36 22.94 7.20 0.38
C VAL A 36 22.75 7.03 -1.13
N ALA A 37 22.17 5.91 -1.54
CA ALA A 37 21.73 5.64 -2.90
C ALA A 37 20.29 5.11 -2.89
N THR A 38 19.60 5.24 -4.02
CA THR A 38 18.27 4.66 -4.20
C THR A 38 18.35 3.17 -4.52
N GLY A 39 17.30 2.44 -4.15
CA GLY A 39 17.09 1.05 -4.53
C GLY A 39 16.74 0.89 -6.02
N SER A 40 16.43 -0.35 -6.42
CA SER A 40 16.05 -0.69 -7.79
C SER A 40 14.74 -0.05 -8.26
N ASP A 41 13.91 0.42 -7.33
CA ASP A 41 12.66 1.16 -7.57
C ASP A 41 12.86 2.68 -7.65
N GLY A 42 14.11 3.15 -7.52
CA GLY A 42 14.47 4.58 -7.58
C GLY A 42 14.12 5.36 -6.31
N ARG A 43 13.83 4.70 -5.18
CA ARG A 43 13.49 5.33 -3.91
C ARG A 43 14.54 5.03 -2.83
N LEU A 44 14.57 5.84 -1.77
CA LEU A 44 15.37 5.53 -0.59
C LEU A 44 14.69 4.42 0.22
N ASP A 45 15.48 3.46 0.70
CA ASP A 45 14.99 2.44 1.62
C ASP A 45 14.58 3.07 2.96
N PRO A 46 13.48 2.63 3.59
CA PRO A 46 13.03 3.16 4.87
C PRO A 46 14.09 3.10 6.00
N SER A 47 15.03 2.15 5.96
CA SER A 47 16.13 2.07 6.92
C SER A 47 17.11 3.26 6.85
N LEU A 48 17.10 4.03 5.76
CA LEU A 48 17.91 5.23 5.59
C LEU A 48 17.22 6.48 6.15
N LEU A 49 15.96 6.38 6.56
CA LEU A 49 15.20 7.48 7.17
C LEU A 49 15.41 7.49 8.70
N PRO A 50 15.31 8.67 9.35
CA PRO A 50 15.33 8.74 10.80
C PRO A 50 14.26 7.86 11.45
N ALA A 51 14.56 7.32 12.63
CA ALA A 51 13.58 6.58 13.42
C ALA A 51 12.33 7.45 13.67
N GLY A 52 11.15 6.91 13.37
CA GLY A 52 9.87 7.63 13.46
C GLY A 52 9.39 8.26 12.16
N ILE A 53 10.20 8.26 11.10
CA ILE A 53 9.78 8.60 9.74
C ILE A 53 9.64 7.31 8.93
N GLY A 54 8.41 6.98 8.57
CA GLY A 54 8.08 5.79 7.78
C GLY A 54 6.81 6.01 6.99
N ALA A 55 6.40 4.99 6.23
CA ALA A 55 5.08 5.01 5.62
C ALA A 55 4.02 5.13 6.72
N ASN A 56 3.09 6.08 6.57
CA ASN A 56 1.93 6.16 7.45
C ASN A 56 1.17 4.83 7.32
N THR A 57 1.24 3.98 8.34
CA THR A 57 0.69 2.62 8.33
C THR A 57 0.14 2.26 9.70
N ILE A 58 -0.86 1.39 9.70
CA ILE A 58 -1.45 0.82 10.90
C ILE A 58 -1.15 -0.68 10.88
N ILE A 59 -0.60 -1.20 11.98
CA ILE A 59 -0.34 -2.63 12.13
C ILE A 59 -1.41 -3.23 13.04
N ALA A 60 -2.16 -4.20 12.53
CA ALA A 60 -3.18 -4.91 13.32
C ALA A 60 -3.34 -6.36 12.82
N PRO A 61 -3.73 -7.30 13.69
CA PRO A 61 -3.89 -8.71 13.32
C PRO A 61 -5.04 -8.90 12.33
N ALA A 62 -4.80 -9.74 11.31
CA ALA A 62 -5.80 -10.11 10.33
C ALA A 62 -6.76 -11.18 10.89
N SER A 63 -8.06 -10.93 10.80
CA SER A 63 -9.10 -11.89 11.21
C SER A 63 -9.37 -12.98 10.16
N GLU A 64 -8.82 -12.82 8.97
CA GLU A 64 -8.91 -13.78 7.86
C GLU A 64 -7.67 -13.68 6.97
N ALA A 65 -7.52 -14.58 6.00
CA ALA A 65 -6.46 -14.46 5.01
C ALA A 65 -6.78 -13.31 4.03
N ILE A 66 -5.82 -12.41 3.83
CA ILE A 66 -5.95 -11.21 2.98
C ILE A 66 -4.96 -11.32 1.83
N GLY A 67 -5.44 -11.20 0.60
CA GLY A 67 -4.57 -11.19 -0.59
C GLY A 67 -3.77 -9.89 -0.73
N ALA A 68 -2.69 -9.94 -1.50
CA ALA A 68 -1.94 -8.73 -1.88
C ALA A 68 -2.84 -7.72 -2.63
N GLY A 69 -2.63 -6.43 -2.37
CA GLY A 69 -3.38 -5.34 -3.00
C GLY A 69 -4.82 -5.17 -2.55
N LYS A 70 -5.31 -5.99 -1.61
CA LYS A 70 -6.71 -5.97 -1.18
C LYS A 70 -7.02 -4.77 -0.28
N PHE A 71 -8.21 -4.22 -0.49
CA PHE A 71 -8.80 -3.24 0.42
C PHE A 71 -9.31 -3.93 1.68
N VAL A 72 -9.15 -3.26 2.80
CA VAL A 72 -9.41 -3.83 4.13
C VAL A 72 -10.30 -2.92 4.97
N ASN A 73 -11.03 -3.55 5.88
CA ASN A 73 -11.88 -2.92 6.86
C ASN A 73 -11.27 -3.10 8.26
N PHE A 74 -11.24 -2.02 9.04
CA PHE A 74 -10.97 -2.05 10.45
C PHE A 74 -12.23 -2.43 11.22
N HIS A 75 -12.07 -3.35 12.17
CA HIS A 75 -13.18 -3.75 13.03
C HIS A 75 -12.71 -4.09 14.43
N ALA A 76 -13.62 -3.99 15.39
CA ALA A 76 -13.39 -4.54 16.71
C ALA A 76 -13.55 -6.07 16.68
N ASN A 77 -12.59 -6.78 17.25
CA ASN A 77 -12.68 -8.20 17.57
C ASN A 77 -12.45 -8.37 19.07
N ALA A 78 -13.52 -8.66 19.82
CA ALA A 78 -13.49 -8.71 21.28
C ALA A 78 -12.86 -7.46 21.95
N GLY A 79 -13.08 -6.27 21.36
CA GLY A 79 -12.55 -4.99 21.84
C GLY A 79 -11.13 -4.64 21.38
N ALA A 80 -10.44 -5.53 20.65
CA ALA A 80 -9.16 -5.24 20.00
C ALA A 80 -9.37 -4.83 18.53
N LEU A 81 -8.53 -3.93 18.02
CA LEU A 81 -8.54 -3.54 16.60
C LEU A 81 -7.98 -4.69 15.77
N ASN A 82 -8.79 -5.18 14.83
CA ASN A 82 -8.43 -6.20 13.85
C ASN A 82 -8.72 -5.72 12.43
N VAL A 83 -8.11 -6.41 11.47
CA VAL A 83 -8.25 -6.13 10.03
C VAL A 83 -8.95 -7.31 9.34
N ARG A 84 -9.84 -7.01 8.40
CA ARG A 84 -10.49 -8.02 7.55
C ARG A 84 -10.69 -7.47 6.14
N LEU A 85 -11.13 -8.28 5.18
CA LEU A 85 -11.44 -7.82 3.83
C LEU A 85 -12.61 -6.81 3.88
N ALA A 86 -12.43 -5.69 3.18
CA ALA A 86 -13.53 -4.79 2.85
C ALA A 86 -14.46 -5.46 1.84
N ASP A 87 -15.75 -5.21 1.92
CA ASP A 87 -16.74 -5.87 1.07
C ASP A 87 -18.03 -5.05 1.00
N ASN A 88 -18.40 -4.68 -0.23
CA ASN A 88 -19.57 -3.86 -0.48
C ASN A 88 -20.90 -4.56 -0.17
N SER A 89 -20.94 -5.89 -0.04
CA SER A 89 -22.17 -6.68 0.10
C SER A 89 -22.58 -6.95 1.54
N ASN A 90 -21.73 -6.61 2.52
CA ASN A 90 -21.94 -6.97 3.92
C ASN A 90 -21.56 -5.86 4.92
N GLY A 91 -21.56 -4.60 4.48
CA GLY A 91 -21.38 -3.45 5.36
C GLY A 91 -19.93 -3.21 5.80
N ARG A 92 -18.94 -3.73 5.07
CA ARG A 92 -17.51 -3.57 5.40
C ARG A 92 -16.89 -2.54 4.47
N GLN A 93 -16.91 -1.27 4.84
CA GLN A 93 -16.24 -0.23 4.05
C GLN A 93 -14.72 -0.45 3.99
N ALA A 94 -14.07 0.11 2.99
CA ALA A 94 -12.61 0.17 2.95
C ALA A 94 -12.12 1.33 3.83
N ASP A 95 -11.27 1.01 4.80
CA ASP A 95 -10.56 1.98 5.64
C ASP A 95 -9.06 2.09 5.25
N GLY A 96 -8.60 1.19 4.37
CA GLY A 96 -7.23 1.16 3.87
C GLY A 96 -6.98 -0.04 2.94
N PHE A 97 -5.72 -0.32 2.65
CA PHE A 97 -5.32 -1.48 1.83
C PHE A 97 -4.00 -2.10 2.29
N VAL A 98 -3.76 -3.35 1.90
CA VAL A 98 -2.47 -4.04 2.09
C VAL A 98 -1.73 -4.16 0.76
N LYS A 99 -0.40 -4.16 0.80
CA LYS A 99 0.43 -4.39 -0.41
C LYS A 99 0.82 -5.85 -0.57
N ASP A 100 1.08 -6.53 0.54
CA ASP A 100 1.47 -7.94 0.58
C ASP A 100 0.33 -8.82 1.08
N ALA A 101 0.39 -10.12 0.76
CA ALA A 101 -0.55 -11.08 1.29
C ALA A 101 -0.31 -11.30 2.79
N VAL A 102 -1.40 -11.42 3.55
CA VAL A 102 -1.38 -11.60 5.01
C VAL A 102 -2.14 -12.87 5.36
N ALA A 103 -1.49 -13.79 6.08
CA ALA A 103 -2.15 -14.98 6.60
C ALA A 103 -3.12 -14.62 7.74
N SER A 104 -4.12 -15.46 7.98
CA SER A 104 -5.01 -15.30 9.14
C SER A 104 -4.19 -15.29 10.44
N ALA A 105 -4.57 -14.42 11.38
CA ALA A 105 -3.88 -14.12 12.64
C ALA A 105 -2.47 -13.52 12.52
N ALA A 106 -1.95 -13.29 11.31
CA ALA A 106 -0.71 -12.54 11.12
C ALA A 106 -0.97 -11.02 11.20
N ASN A 107 0.07 -10.24 11.49
CA ASN A 107 -0.01 -8.78 11.51
C ASN A 107 -0.07 -8.23 10.09
N ALA A 108 -1.15 -7.53 9.75
CA ALA A 108 -1.31 -6.81 8.51
C ALA A 108 -0.70 -5.40 8.63
N THR A 109 0.10 -5.00 7.65
CA THR A 109 0.54 -3.61 7.48
C THR A 109 -0.43 -2.89 6.56
N VAL A 110 -1.33 -2.10 7.14
CA VAL A 110 -2.39 -1.38 6.42
C VAL A 110 -1.93 0.02 6.08
N TYR A 111 -2.03 0.37 4.80
CA TYR A 111 -1.81 1.71 4.27
C TYR A 111 -3.14 2.46 4.23
N PRO A 112 -3.20 3.73 4.67
CA PRO A 112 -4.40 4.53 4.62
C PRO A 112 -4.79 4.86 3.17
N LEU A 113 -6.05 5.23 2.99
CA LEU A 113 -6.54 5.90 1.78
C LEU A 113 -5.84 7.27 1.62
N ASP A 114 -6.10 7.97 0.52
CA ASP A 114 -5.32 9.14 0.05
C ASP A 114 -3.84 8.83 -0.27
N THR A 115 -3.51 7.55 -0.47
CA THR A 115 -2.19 7.11 -0.95
C THR A 115 -2.32 6.32 -2.26
N THR A 116 -1.24 5.70 -2.75
CA THR A 116 -1.29 4.89 -3.98
C THR A 116 -1.20 3.41 -3.65
N ASN A 117 -2.24 2.66 -4.01
CA ASN A 117 -2.20 1.21 -4.02
C ASN A 117 -1.59 0.72 -5.35
N SER A 118 -0.34 0.28 -5.29
CA SER A 118 0.44 -0.19 -6.44
C SER A 118 0.45 -1.71 -6.61
N ALA A 119 -0.34 -2.44 -5.81
CA ALA A 119 -0.38 -3.90 -5.78
C ALA A 119 -1.64 -4.47 -6.48
N LEU A 120 -2.21 -3.70 -7.41
CA LEU A 120 -3.38 -4.09 -8.21
C LEU A 120 -2.95 -4.54 -9.61
N THR A 121 -3.90 -5.07 -10.38
CA THR A 121 -3.67 -5.51 -11.77
C THR A 121 -4.92 -5.29 -12.61
N GLY A 122 -4.74 -5.11 -13.92
CA GLY A 122 -5.85 -5.06 -14.87
C GLY A 122 -6.70 -3.79 -14.77
N LEU A 123 -6.13 -2.71 -14.20
CA LEU A 123 -6.81 -1.42 -14.15
C LEU A 123 -6.74 -0.71 -15.51
N THR A 124 -7.74 0.11 -15.81
CA THR A 124 -7.76 0.98 -16.98
C THR A 124 -7.35 2.40 -16.55
N PRO A 125 -6.22 2.93 -17.04
CA PRO A 125 -5.77 4.29 -16.68
C PRO A 125 -6.85 5.34 -16.92
N GLY A 126 -7.04 6.24 -15.95
CA GLY A 126 -8.04 7.31 -15.96
C GLY A 126 -9.45 6.87 -15.56
N SER A 127 -9.72 5.57 -15.37
CA SER A 127 -11.01 5.09 -14.87
C SER A 127 -11.09 5.17 -13.34
N ARG A 128 -12.31 5.46 -12.86
CA ARG A 128 -12.66 5.39 -11.44
C ARG A 128 -13.04 3.97 -11.05
N TYR A 129 -12.78 3.64 -9.80
CA TYR A 129 -13.06 2.34 -9.23
C TYR A 129 -13.81 2.50 -7.91
N TRP A 130 -14.76 1.60 -7.67
CA TRP A 130 -15.55 1.51 -6.46
C TRP A 130 -15.26 0.21 -5.72
N LEU A 131 -15.61 0.16 -4.42
CA LEU A 131 -15.46 -1.03 -3.60
C LEU A 131 -16.28 -2.18 -4.17
N GLY A 132 -15.61 -3.32 -4.37
CA GLY A 132 -16.21 -4.60 -4.71
C GLY A 132 -16.36 -5.51 -3.50
N THR A 133 -16.51 -6.81 -3.76
CA THR A 133 -16.50 -7.86 -2.74
C THR A 133 -15.07 -8.34 -2.46
N ALA A 134 -14.84 -8.96 -1.31
CA ALA A 134 -13.57 -9.61 -0.94
C ALA A 134 -12.32 -8.73 -1.21
N GLY A 135 -12.38 -7.47 -0.79
CA GLY A 135 -11.33 -6.46 -0.90
C GLY A 135 -10.98 -6.06 -2.34
N GLY A 136 -11.85 -6.39 -3.30
CA GLY A 136 -11.69 -6.09 -4.71
C GLY A 136 -12.25 -4.73 -5.11
N VAL A 137 -12.15 -4.44 -6.40
CA VAL A 137 -12.66 -3.22 -7.03
C VAL A 137 -13.65 -3.56 -8.15
N ILE A 138 -14.60 -2.66 -8.40
CA ILE A 138 -15.52 -2.69 -9.54
C ILE A 138 -15.41 -1.38 -10.33
N THR A 139 -15.77 -1.40 -11.62
CA THR A 139 -15.63 -0.26 -12.54
C THR A 139 -16.91 0.57 -12.70
N ALA A 140 -18.03 0.12 -12.13
CA ALA A 140 -19.28 0.84 -12.13
C ALA A 140 -19.73 1.05 -10.69
N ALA A 141 -20.16 2.27 -10.37
CA ALA A 141 -20.83 2.57 -9.11
C ALA A 141 -22.09 1.71 -8.97
N LEU A 142 -22.43 1.33 -7.74
CA LEU A 142 -23.71 0.67 -7.47
C LEU A 142 -24.86 1.65 -7.72
N ASP A 143 -25.89 1.19 -8.44
CA ASP A 143 -27.08 1.98 -8.74
C ASP A 143 -28.03 1.96 -7.52
N PRO A 144 -28.36 3.12 -6.93
CA PRO A 144 -29.29 3.22 -5.80
C PRO A 144 -30.73 2.85 -6.15
N THR A 145 -31.10 2.85 -7.43
CA THR A 145 -32.46 2.52 -7.89
C THR A 145 -32.65 1.01 -8.07
N ASP A 146 -31.57 0.24 -8.14
CA ASP A 146 -31.63 -1.22 -8.20
C ASP A 146 -31.81 -1.81 -6.80
N THR A 147 -32.99 -2.40 -6.56
CA THR A 147 -33.34 -3.05 -5.29
C THR A 147 -32.37 -4.17 -4.88
N ALA A 148 -31.63 -4.77 -5.81
CA ALA A 148 -30.60 -5.76 -5.50
C ALA A 148 -29.38 -5.17 -4.79
N ASN A 149 -29.26 -3.84 -4.72
CA ASN A 149 -28.19 -3.12 -4.02
C ASN A 149 -28.59 -2.63 -2.63
N ALA A 150 -29.79 -2.94 -2.15
CA ALA A 150 -30.22 -2.59 -0.80
C ALA A 150 -29.23 -3.09 0.26
N ASN A 151 -28.86 -2.21 1.18
CA ASN A 151 -27.88 -2.37 2.26
C ASN A 151 -26.43 -2.59 1.82
N LYS A 152 -26.10 -2.35 0.54
CA LYS A 152 -24.72 -2.42 0.06
C LYS A 152 -23.98 -1.11 0.32
N VAL A 153 -22.67 -1.20 0.48
CA VAL A 153 -21.77 -0.05 0.62
C VAL A 153 -21.32 0.40 -0.76
N CYS A 154 -21.75 1.58 -1.19
CA CYS A 154 -21.21 2.26 -2.36
C CYS A 154 -20.10 3.21 -1.91
N GLN A 155 -18.86 2.88 -2.23
CA GLN A 155 -17.68 3.67 -1.88
C GLN A 155 -16.79 3.81 -3.12
N GLU A 156 -16.50 5.05 -3.54
CA GLU A 156 -15.46 5.31 -4.54
C GLU A 156 -14.10 5.10 -3.87
N LEU A 157 -13.26 4.25 -4.46
CA LEU A 157 -11.93 3.97 -3.92
C LEU A 157 -10.86 4.82 -4.58
N GLY A 158 -11.12 5.36 -5.77
CA GLY A 158 -10.29 6.36 -6.43
C GLY A 158 -10.08 6.12 -7.92
N THR A 159 -9.01 6.70 -8.49
CA THR A 159 -8.75 6.72 -9.93
C THR A 159 -7.45 6.00 -10.31
N ALA A 160 -7.49 5.18 -11.37
CA ALA A 160 -6.33 4.44 -11.83
C ALA A 160 -5.32 5.35 -12.54
N LYS A 161 -4.08 5.35 -12.06
CA LYS A 161 -2.95 6.03 -12.69
C LYS A 161 -2.26 5.15 -13.73
N SER A 162 -2.27 3.84 -13.52
CA SER A 162 -1.71 2.84 -14.43
C SER A 162 -2.49 1.53 -14.35
N ALA A 163 -2.07 0.49 -15.08
CA ALA A 163 -2.69 -0.83 -15.01
C ALA A 163 -2.52 -1.53 -13.64
N THR A 164 -1.65 -1.01 -12.77
CA THR A 164 -1.34 -1.59 -11.46
C THR A 164 -1.42 -0.60 -10.30
N GLU A 165 -1.59 0.69 -10.57
CA GLU A 165 -1.63 1.75 -9.56
C GLU A 165 -3.00 2.43 -9.52
N LEU A 166 -3.67 2.36 -8.37
CA LEU A 166 -4.84 3.16 -8.04
C LEU A 166 -4.42 4.26 -7.07
N VAL A 167 -4.65 5.52 -7.45
CA VAL A 167 -4.58 6.65 -6.51
C VAL A 167 -5.88 6.62 -5.73
N THR A 168 -5.77 6.27 -4.44
CA THR A 168 -6.95 6.08 -3.61
C THR A 168 -7.45 7.40 -3.08
N ASP A 169 -8.77 7.55 -2.95
CA ASP A 169 -9.42 8.71 -2.36
C ASP A 169 -10.17 8.30 -1.08
N ASP A 170 -10.15 9.12 -0.03
CA ASP A 170 -10.96 8.95 1.20
C ASP A 170 -12.32 9.67 1.08
N LEU A 171 -13.02 9.43 -0.02
CA LEU A 171 -14.40 9.88 -0.19
C LEU A 171 -15.28 8.91 0.61
N GLY A 172 -15.90 9.41 1.68
CA GLY A 172 -16.76 8.60 2.55
C GLY A 172 -17.79 7.76 1.78
N TYR A 173 -18.28 6.69 2.41
CA TYR A 173 -19.19 5.74 1.75
C TYR A 173 -20.67 6.10 1.96
N VAL A 174 -21.51 5.57 1.07
CA VAL A 174 -22.97 5.62 1.22
C VAL A 174 -23.50 4.18 1.32
N THR A 175 -24.43 3.95 2.24
CA THR A 175 -25.20 2.70 2.29
C THR A 175 -26.47 2.89 1.46
N LEU A 176 -26.66 2.01 0.48
CA LEU A 176 -27.81 2.04 -0.45
C LEU A 176 -29.04 1.34 0.12
#